data_AF-A0A1Z8SLR4-F1
#
_entry.id   AF-A0A1Z8SLR4-F1
#
_cell.length_a   1.000
_cell.length_b   1.000
_cell.length_c   1.000
_cell.angle_alpha   90.00
_cell.angle_beta   90.00
_cell.angle_gamma   90.00
#
_symmetry.space_group_name_H-M   'P 1'
#
loop_
_entity.id
_entity.type
_entity.pdbx_description
1 polymer ?
#
loop_
_entity_poly.entity_id
_entity_poly.type
_entity_poly.pdbx_seq_one_letter_code
_entity_poly.pdbx_strand_id
1 'polypeptide(L)'
;MTEKIEAAGEPPQGGIPPRPVFKLLGCLTVLVLTIAVGLLIAMWMVTSGGLPREPLPLAPLEETGDPLNLTEVLEKERLQIQGSAAAWTQSIDALIQRSIVKEVMAPGSGFRCLTNPDGSLTLKVSLGIPETATNHSYLNRGRYINFTLSGEITIEDGSVKNSRIDEYSWGYIYNMQPGEVIEDASGRKIVERIIEQLVELGFLPSGLKTLRHDPQGITVELQ
;
A
#
# COMPACT_ATOMS: atom_id res chain seq x y z
N MET A 1 41.95 7.29 85.17
CA MET A 1 42.11 6.37 84.04
C MET A 1 41.26 6.92 82.91
N THR A 2 41.83 7.75 82.03
CA THR A 2 41.25 7.97 80.70
C THR A 2 42.32 8.53 79.77
N GLU A 3 42.37 7.90 78.60
CA GLU A 3 43.34 7.96 77.53
C GLU A 3 43.35 9.27 76.72
N LYS A 4 44.34 9.29 75.85
CA LYS A 4 44.84 10.34 74.97
C LYS A 4 44.32 10.07 73.53
N ILE A 5 44.26 11.14 72.71
CA ILE A 5 44.33 11.13 71.21
C ILE A 5 42.98 10.73 70.54
N GLU A 6 42.45 11.31 69.46
CA GLU A 6 43.04 11.78 68.19
C GLU A 6 42.06 12.68 67.42
N ALA A 7 42.61 13.61 66.63
CA ALA A 7 41.88 14.28 65.56
C ALA A 7 41.90 13.39 64.30
N ALA A 8 40.73 13.15 63.69
CA ALA A 8 40.59 12.64 62.33
C ALA A 8 39.20 13.10 61.85
N GLY A 9 39.10 14.09 60.96
CA GLY A 9 39.45 13.97 59.55
C GLY A 9 38.13 13.84 58.78
N GLU A 10 37.60 14.96 58.29
CA GLU A 10 36.49 14.93 57.33
C GLU A 10 36.91 14.08 56.12
N PRO A 11 36.07 13.15 55.64
CA PRO A 11 36.39 12.43 54.42
C PRO A 11 36.43 13.43 53.26
N PRO A 12 37.43 13.35 52.35
CA PRO A 12 37.41 14.18 51.17
C PRO A 12 36.16 13.80 50.36
N GLN A 13 35.29 14.79 50.14
CA GLN A 13 34.23 14.70 49.14
C GLN A 13 34.89 14.60 47.77
N GLY A 14 35.27 13.37 47.40
CA GLY A 14 35.74 12.99 46.08
C GLY A 14 34.59 12.96 45.08
N GLY A 15 33.92 14.09 44.90
CA GLY A 15 33.03 14.30 43.76
C GLY A 15 33.90 14.44 42.51
N ILE A 16 33.94 13.39 41.68
CA ILE A 16 34.53 13.48 40.34
C ILE A 16 33.90 14.72 39.67
N PRO A 17 34.70 15.71 39.21
CA PRO A 17 34.12 16.90 38.61
C PRO A 17 33.26 16.48 37.42
N PRO A 18 32.02 16.98 37.28
CA PRO A 18 31.18 16.64 36.15
C PRO A 18 31.98 17.05 34.91
N ARG A 19 32.34 16.09 34.05
CA ARG A 19 33.06 16.38 32.81
C ARG A 19 32.01 16.73 31.75
N PRO A 20 31.65 18.01 31.53
CA PRO A 20 30.57 18.40 30.63
C PRO A 20 30.83 17.92 29.20
N VAL A 21 32.11 17.81 28.82
CA VAL A 21 32.56 17.31 27.52
C VAL A 21 32.12 15.88 27.27
N PHE A 22 32.15 14.98 28.27
CA PHE A 22 31.72 13.59 28.09
C PHE A 22 30.20 13.46 27.97
N LYS A 23 29.44 14.33 28.65
CA LYS A 23 27.97 14.40 28.51
C LYS A 23 27.56 14.96 27.15
N LEU A 24 28.25 16.00 26.67
CA LEU A 24 28.06 16.57 25.34
C LEU A 24 28.41 15.56 24.24
N LEU A 25 29.54 14.86 24.38
CA LEU A 25 29.96 13.83 23.43
C LEU A 25 28.95 12.69 23.39
N GLY A 26 28.52 12.19 24.56
CA GLY A 26 27.49 11.15 24.63
C GLY A 26 26.15 11.58 24.01
N CYS A 27 25.71 12.81 24.27
CA CYS A 27 24.49 13.37 23.68
C CYS A 27 24.60 13.50 22.15
N LEU A 28 25.75 13.97 21.66
CA LEU A 28 26.03 14.05 20.22
C LEU A 28 26.02 12.67 19.56
N THR A 29 26.63 11.66 20.18
CA THR A 29 26.64 10.29 19.65
C THR A 29 25.22 9.72 19.57
N VAL A 30 24.40 9.92 20.61
CA VAL A 30 22.99 9.48 20.60
C VAL A 30 22.20 10.21 19.52
N LEU A 31 22.40 11.52 19.35
CA LEU A 31 21.74 12.31 18.31
C LEU A 31 22.08 11.79 16.91
N VAL A 32 23.37 11.60 16.62
CA VAL A 32 23.84 11.08 15.32
C VAL A 32 23.28 9.69 15.06
N LEU A 33 23.29 8.81 16.06
CA LEU A 33 22.75 7.46 15.93
C LEU A 33 21.24 7.49 15.65
N THR A 34 20.50 8.34 16.34
CA THR A 34 19.05 8.50 16.15
C THR A 34 18.73 9.02 14.75
N ILE A 35 19.49 10.00 14.24
CA ILE A 35 19.32 10.52 12.89
C ILE A 35 19.66 9.44 11.86
N ALA A 36 20.75 8.69 12.03
CA ALA A 36 21.15 7.63 11.12
C ALA A 36 20.12 6.50 11.06
N VAL A 37 19.59 6.07 12.21
CA VAL A 37 18.51 5.07 12.28
C VAL A 37 17.23 5.61 11.65
N GLY A 38 16.87 6.86 11.93
CA GLY A 38 15.71 7.52 11.32
C GLY A 38 15.82 7.60 9.79
N LEU A 39 17.00 7.95 9.27
CA LEU A 39 17.27 7.98 7.83
C LEU A 39 17.24 6.58 7.20
N LEU A 40 17.77 5.56 7.88
CA LEU A 40 17.68 4.17 7.43
C LEU A 40 16.23 3.69 7.35
N ILE A 41 15.40 4.01 8.35
CA ILE A 41 13.97 3.67 8.35
C ILE A 41 13.25 4.44 7.23
N ALA A 42 13.51 5.73 7.07
CA ALA A 42 12.93 6.54 6.00
C ALA A 42 13.33 6.02 4.62
N MET A 43 14.62 5.71 4.42
CA MET A 43 15.12 5.14 3.18
C MET A 43 14.52 3.75 2.93
N TRP A 44 14.33 2.93 3.96
CA TRP A 44 13.65 1.64 3.84
C TRP A 44 12.18 1.78 3.45
N MET A 45 11.45 2.74 4.05
CA MET A 45 10.06 3.08 3.68
C MET A 45 9.97 3.54 2.22
N VAL A 46 10.92 4.36 1.76
CA VAL A 46 10.98 4.84 0.38
C VAL A 46 11.33 3.72 -0.60
N THR A 47 12.30 2.85 -0.25
CA THR A 47 12.84 1.83 -1.17
C THR A 47 11.98 0.55 -1.25
N SER A 48 11.25 0.20 -0.19
CA SER A 48 10.28 -0.91 -0.20
C SER A 48 8.88 -0.48 -0.62
N GLY A 49 8.68 0.82 -0.91
CA GLY A 49 7.36 1.43 -1.12
C GLY A 49 6.44 1.33 0.10
N GLY A 50 6.97 0.93 1.27
CA GLY A 50 6.22 0.58 2.48
C GLY A 50 5.14 -0.48 2.24
N LEU A 51 5.37 -1.38 1.27
CA LEU A 51 4.43 -2.43 0.95
C LEU A 51 4.32 -3.43 2.11
N PRO A 52 3.09 -3.80 2.53
CA PRO A 52 2.85 -4.80 3.57
C PRO A 52 3.39 -6.18 3.20
N ARG A 53 3.73 -6.97 4.23
CA ARG A 53 4.04 -8.41 4.11
C ARG A 53 2.80 -9.30 4.12
N GLU A 54 1.71 -8.78 4.66
CA GLU A 54 0.47 -9.52 4.80
C GLU A 54 -0.53 -9.08 3.74
N PRO A 55 -1.25 -10.01 3.10
CA PRO A 55 -2.30 -9.66 2.16
C PRO A 55 -3.48 -9.02 2.89
N LEU A 56 -4.23 -8.18 2.16
CA LEU A 56 -5.51 -7.68 2.67
C LEU A 56 -6.48 -8.86 2.86
N PRO A 57 -7.16 -8.99 4.02
CA PRO A 57 -8.17 -10.03 4.19
C PRO A 57 -9.36 -9.72 3.27
N LEU A 58 -9.57 -10.59 2.28
CA LEU A 58 -10.69 -10.50 1.34
C LEU A 58 -11.80 -11.47 1.75
N ALA A 59 -13.04 -10.99 1.69
CA ALA A 59 -14.20 -11.84 1.92
C ALA A 59 -14.26 -12.99 0.88
N PRO A 60 -14.81 -14.16 1.23
CA PRO A 60 -15.11 -15.20 0.27
C PRO A 60 -15.98 -14.68 -0.88
N LEU A 61 -15.89 -15.32 -2.06
CA LEU A 61 -16.80 -15.00 -3.16
C LEU A 61 -18.20 -15.52 -2.80
N GLU A 62 -19.14 -14.62 -2.54
CA GLU A 62 -20.51 -14.98 -2.16
C GLU A 62 -21.42 -15.17 -3.40
N GLU A 63 -21.18 -14.46 -4.49
CA GLU A 63 -22.03 -14.49 -5.69
C GLU A 63 -21.39 -15.15 -6.90
N THR A 64 -22.14 -16.09 -7.50
CA THR A 64 -21.92 -16.60 -8.85
C THR A 64 -22.57 -15.69 -9.90
N GLY A 65 -21.96 -14.53 -10.22
CA GLY A 65 -22.19 -13.84 -11.49
C GLY A 65 -21.68 -14.64 -12.70
N ASP A 66 -22.06 -14.22 -13.91
CA ASP A 66 -21.50 -14.77 -15.15
C ASP A 66 -20.12 -14.14 -15.41
N PRO A 67 -19.02 -14.92 -15.48
CA PRO A 67 -17.70 -14.36 -15.67
C PRO A 67 -17.54 -13.75 -17.07
N LEU A 68 -16.85 -12.62 -17.11
CA LEU A 68 -16.43 -11.93 -18.31
C LEU A 68 -15.32 -12.73 -19.00
N ASN A 69 -15.38 -12.82 -20.33
CA ASN A 69 -14.32 -13.45 -21.11
C ASN A 69 -13.10 -12.52 -21.28
N LEU A 70 -12.36 -12.31 -20.20
CA LEU A 70 -11.20 -11.40 -20.19
C LEU A 70 -10.06 -11.92 -21.07
N THR A 71 -9.88 -13.24 -21.19
CA THR A 71 -8.80 -13.84 -22.00
C THR A 71 -8.98 -13.54 -23.49
N GLU A 72 -10.20 -13.73 -24.00
CA GLU A 72 -10.50 -13.43 -25.40
C GLU A 72 -10.37 -11.93 -25.71
N VAL A 73 -10.62 -11.07 -24.74
CA VAL A 73 -10.49 -9.62 -24.91
C VAL A 73 -9.03 -9.17 -24.93
N LEU A 74 -8.21 -9.67 -24.01
CA LEU A 74 -6.77 -9.41 -23.96
C LEU A 74 -6.05 -9.96 -25.21
N GLU A 75 -6.52 -11.06 -25.79
CA GLU A 75 -5.92 -11.68 -26.98
C GLU A 75 -6.43 -11.11 -28.31
N LYS A 76 -7.68 -10.59 -28.37
CA LYS A 76 -8.28 -10.08 -29.61
C LYS A 76 -8.27 -8.55 -29.72
N GLU A 77 -7.51 -7.85 -28.87
CA GLU A 77 -7.49 -6.38 -28.80
C GLU A 77 -8.91 -5.77 -28.77
N ARG A 78 -9.88 -6.47 -28.17
CA ARG A 78 -11.23 -5.93 -28.05
C ARG A 78 -11.18 -4.81 -27.04
N LEU A 79 -11.34 -3.59 -27.54
CA LEU A 79 -11.01 -2.43 -26.71
C LEU A 79 -11.92 -2.31 -25.50
N GLN A 80 -13.19 -2.76 -25.53
CA GLN A 80 -14.18 -2.44 -24.48
C GLN A 80 -14.87 -3.69 -23.89
N ILE A 81 -14.99 -3.75 -22.56
CA ILE A 81 -15.73 -4.76 -21.80
C ILE A 81 -16.68 -4.07 -20.83
N GLN A 82 -17.93 -4.52 -20.77
CA GLN A 82 -18.90 -4.10 -19.76
C GLN A 82 -19.39 -5.29 -18.96
N GLY A 83 -19.53 -5.12 -17.65
CA GLY A 83 -19.99 -6.17 -16.75
C GLY A 83 -20.39 -5.64 -15.37
N SER A 84 -21.11 -6.45 -14.60
CA SER A 84 -21.42 -6.12 -13.21
C SER A 84 -20.16 -6.23 -12.32
N ALA A 85 -20.20 -5.62 -11.13
CA ALA A 85 -19.12 -5.74 -10.15
C ALA A 85 -18.83 -7.19 -9.76
N ALA A 86 -19.86 -8.04 -9.66
CA ALA A 86 -19.71 -9.48 -9.43
C ALA A 86 -19.00 -10.19 -10.59
N ALA A 87 -19.38 -9.88 -11.84
CA ALA A 87 -18.74 -10.44 -13.03
C ALA A 87 -17.26 -10.06 -13.10
N TRP A 88 -16.93 -8.78 -12.86
CA TRP A 88 -15.55 -8.31 -12.76
C TRP A 88 -14.76 -8.99 -11.65
N THR A 89 -15.36 -9.09 -10.46
CA THR A 89 -14.76 -9.74 -9.29
C THR A 89 -14.32 -11.16 -9.61
N GLN A 90 -15.22 -11.99 -10.15
CA GLN A 90 -14.89 -13.36 -10.47
C GLN A 90 -13.85 -13.50 -11.57
N SER A 91 -13.97 -12.67 -12.61
CA SER A 91 -13.10 -12.77 -13.78
C SER A 91 -11.67 -12.44 -13.41
N ILE A 92 -11.48 -11.36 -12.64
CA ILE A 92 -10.16 -10.97 -12.14
C ILE A 92 -9.66 -11.98 -11.10
N ASP A 93 -10.52 -12.46 -10.18
CA ASP A 93 -10.11 -13.48 -9.20
C ASP A 93 -9.63 -14.76 -9.89
N ALA A 94 -10.33 -15.25 -10.91
CA ALA A 94 -9.90 -16.40 -11.70
C ALA A 94 -8.55 -16.18 -12.40
N LEU A 95 -8.28 -14.97 -12.92
CA LEU A 95 -6.97 -14.62 -13.49
C LEU A 95 -5.87 -14.59 -12.42
N ILE A 96 -6.16 -14.03 -11.25
CA ILE A 96 -5.23 -14.00 -10.12
C ILE A 96 -4.91 -15.43 -9.66
N GLN A 97 -5.91 -16.29 -9.45
CA GLN A 97 -5.69 -17.69 -9.05
C GLN A 97 -4.83 -18.45 -10.07
N ARG A 98 -5.09 -18.27 -11.37
CA ARG A 98 -4.25 -18.83 -12.44
C ARG A 98 -2.81 -18.30 -12.38
N SER A 99 -2.63 -17.02 -12.05
CA SER A 99 -1.31 -16.37 -11.94
C SER A 99 -0.55 -16.84 -10.70
N ILE A 100 -1.26 -17.12 -9.59
CA ILE A 100 -0.67 -17.73 -8.38
C ILE A 100 -0.14 -19.13 -8.70
N VAL A 101 -0.94 -19.96 -9.38
CA VAL A 101 -0.51 -21.32 -9.78
C VAL A 101 0.72 -21.30 -10.68
N LYS A 102 0.89 -20.26 -11.50
CA LYS A 102 2.06 -20.06 -12.37
C LYS A 102 3.24 -19.38 -11.67
N GLU A 103 3.17 -19.14 -10.35
CA GLU A 103 4.17 -18.41 -9.57
C GLU A 103 4.47 -16.99 -10.09
N VAL A 104 3.51 -16.38 -10.78
CA VAL A 104 3.60 -14.98 -11.24
C VAL A 104 3.11 -14.02 -10.16
N MET A 105 2.14 -14.45 -9.34
CA MET A 105 1.62 -13.71 -8.18
C MET A 105 1.80 -14.51 -6.89
N ALA A 106 1.97 -13.81 -5.76
CA ALA A 106 2.10 -14.46 -4.46
C ALA A 106 0.73 -15.01 -3.96
N PRO A 107 0.72 -16.14 -3.22
CA PRO A 107 -0.47 -16.65 -2.55
C PRO A 107 -1.12 -15.58 -1.65
N GLY A 108 -2.44 -15.48 -1.63
CA GLY A 108 -3.15 -14.42 -0.88
C GLY A 108 -3.39 -13.14 -1.68
N SER A 109 -2.93 -13.08 -2.93
CA SER A 109 -3.41 -12.07 -3.88
C SER A 109 -4.90 -12.30 -4.19
N GLY A 110 -5.65 -11.22 -4.42
CA GLY A 110 -7.05 -11.27 -4.78
C GLY A 110 -7.66 -9.88 -5.05
N PHE A 111 -8.89 -9.90 -5.54
CA PHE A 111 -9.62 -8.72 -5.96
C PHE A 111 -11.10 -8.84 -5.61
N ARG A 112 -11.71 -7.79 -5.07
CA ARG A 112 -13.15 -7.66 -4.88
C ARG A 112 -13.61 -6.31 -5.38
N CYS A 113 -14.66 -6.33 -6.17
CA CYS A 113 -15.39 -5.16 -6.61
C CYS A 113 -16.84 -5.30 -6.17
N LEU A 114 -17.34 -4.30 -5.45
CA LEU A 114 -18.69 -4.26 -4.92
C LEU A 114 -19.35 -2.97 -5.39
N THR A 115 -20.62 -3.04 -5.76
CA THR A 115 -21.44 -1.85 -6.00
C THR A 115 -22.20 -1.52 -4.73
N ASN A 116 -22.08 -0.28 -4.26
CA ASN A 116 -22.79 0.22 -3.09
C ASN A 116 -24.21 0.68 -3.47
N PRO A 117 -25.16 0.75 -2.50
CA PRO A 117 -26.53 1.17 -2.76
C PRO A 117 -26.68 2.59 -3.31
N ASP A 118 -25.69 3.45 -3.08
CA ASP A 118 -25.62 4.83 -3.58
C ASP A 118 -25.06 4.93 -5.01
N GLY A 119 -24.69 3.80 -5.63
CA GLY A 119 -24.09 3.75 -6.96
C GLY A 119 -22.57 3.94 -6.99
N SER A 120 -21.90 4.08 -5.83
CA SER A 120 -20.44 4.06 -5.77
C SER A 120 -19.88 2.63 -5.89
N LEU A 121 -18.59 2.51 -6.21
CA LEU A 121 -17.86 1.25 -6.22
C LEU A 121 -16.92 1.15 -5.04
N THR A 122 -16.86 -0.03 -4.42
CA THR A 122 -15.79 -0.40 -3.51
C THR A 122 -14.87 -1.42 -4.17
N LEU A 123 -13.60 -1.06 -4.29
CA LEU A 123 -12.51 -1.94 -4.72
C LEU A 123 -11.69 -2.34 -3.51
N LYS A 124 -11.49 -3.65 -3.31
CA LYS A 124 -10.54 -4.21 -2.34
C LYS A 124 -9.55 -5.07 -3.08
N VAL A 125 -8.28 -4.71 -3.03
CA VAL A 125 -7.25 -5.30 -3.87
C VAL A 125 -6.04 -5.66 -3.02
N SER A 126 -5.52 -6.87 -3.24
CA SER A 126 -4.29 -7.40 -2.67
C SER A 126 -3.51 -8.05 -3.80
N LEU A 127 -2.38 -7.48 -4.21
CA LEU A 127 -1.55 -8.03 -5.29
C LEU A 127 -0.14 -8.26 -4.79
N GLY A 128 0.22 -9.53 -4.65
CA GLY A 128 1.47 -9.97 -4.05
C GLY A 128 2.54 -10.30 -5.08
N ILE A 129 3.77 -9.89 -4.78
CA ILE A 129 4.96 -10.23 -5.55
C ILE A 129 5.57 -11.51 -4.95
N PRO A 130 5.73 -12.60 -5.73
CA PRO A 130 6.34 -13.83 -5.23
C PRO A 130 7.75 -13.61 -4.65
N GLU A 131 8.13 -14.39 -3.64
CA GLU A 131 9.49 -14.33 -3.09
C GLU A 131 10.55 -14.76 -4.12
N THR A 132 10.16 -15.61 -5.05
CA THR A 132 10.99 -16.15 -6.14
C THR A 132 11.10 -15.20 -7.34
N ALA A 133 10.39 -14.07 -7.36
CA ALA A 133 10.31 -13.18 -8.51
C ALA A 133 11.62 -12.40 -8.74
N THR A 134 12.48 -12.93 -9.61
CA THR A 134 13.83 -12.39 -9.87
C THR A 134 13.81 -11.06 -10.65
N ASN A 135 12.74 -10.80 -11.38
CA ASN A 135 12.48 -9.56 -12.11
C ASN A 135 12.10 -8.37 -11.20
N HIS A 136 11.87 -8.59 -9.90
CA HIS A 136 11.61 -7.52 -8.92
C HIS A 136 12.81 -7.30 -7.99
N SER A 137 12.93 -6.08 -7.47
CA SER A 137 13.84 -5.75 -6.36
C SER A 137 13.60 -6.68 -5.17
N TYR A 138 14.68 -7.13 -4.54
CA TYR A 138 14.60 -8.03 -3.37
C TYR A 138 13.76 -7.45 -2.23
N LEU A 139 13.67 -6.12 -2.12
CA LEU A 139 12.89 -5.42 -1.09
C LEU A 139 11.37 -5.58 -1.28
N ASN A 140 10.92 -5.81 -2.52
CA ASN A 140 9.51 -5.92 -2.88
C ASN A 140 9.03 -7.38 -2.96
N ARG A 141 9.96 -8.34 -2.96
CA ARG A 141 9.63 -9.77 -2.98
C ARG A 141 8.93 -10.18 -1.68
N GLY A 142 7.86 -10.97 -1.80
CA GLY A 142 6.99 -11.35 -0.68
C GLY A 142 6.22 -10.16 -0.09
N ARG A 143 5.99 -9.10 -0.87
CA ARG A 143 5.20 -7.93 -0.47
C ARG A 143 3.95 -7.79 -1.31
N TYR A 144 2.96 -7.09 -0.76
CA TYR A 144 1.65 -6.91 -1.37
C TYR A 144 1.36 -5.43 -1.60
N ILE A 145 0.79 -5.12 -2.76
CA ILE A 145 0.02 -3.90 -2.94
C ILE A 145 -1.37 -4.15 -2.36
N ASN A 146 -1.64 -3.53 -1.22
CA ASN A 146 -2.96 -3.58 -0.60
C ASN A 146 -3.62 -2.22 -0.71
N PHE A 147 -4.83 -2.18 -1.26
CA PHE A 147 -5.65 -0.98 -1.17
C PHE A 147 -7.13 -1.28 -1.06
N THR A 148 -7.83 -0.42 -0.34
CA THR A 148 -9.29 -0.29 -0.42
C THR A 148 -9.61 1.09 -0.96
N LEU A 149 -10.52 1.17 -1.91
CA LEU A 149 -10.98 2.43 -2.47
C LEU A 149 -12.49 2.34 -2.68
N SER A 150 -13.25 3.22 -2.03
CA SER A 150 -14.68 3.38 -2.26
C SER A 150 -14.95 4.74 -2.89
N GLY A 151 -15.84 4.78 -3.88
CA GLY A 151 -16.31 6.02 -4.48
C GLY A 151 -16.65 5.91 -5.96
N GLU A 152 -16.57 7.03 -6.67
CA GLU A 152 -16.81 7.13 -8.10
C GLU A 152 -15.52 7.50 -8.81
N ILE A 153 -15.15 6.72 -9.82
CA ILE A 153 -13.93 6.92 -10.61
C ILE A 153 -14.30 6.91 -12.08
N THR A 154 -13.92 7.97 -12.78
CA THR A 154 -14.07 8.07 -14.23
C THR A 154 -12.71 8.36 -14.85
N ILE A 155 -12.26 7.45 -15.71
CA ILE A 155 -11.06 7.59 -16.53
C ILE A 155 -11.49 7.68 -17.98
N GLU A 156 -10.98 8.69 -18.69
CA GLU A 156 -11.21 8.88 -20.12
C GLU A 156 -9.92 9.37 -20.76
N ASP A 157 -9.62 8.84 -21.95
CA ASP A 157 -8.40 9.14 -22.71
C ASP A 157 -7.12 8.95 -21.85
N GLY A 158 -7.12 7.91 -21.00
CA GLY A 158 -6.00 7.59 -20.13
C GLY A 158 -5.75 8.55 -18.97
N SER A 159 -6.67 9.48 -18.69
CA SER A 159 -6.57 10.43 -17.59
C SER A 159 -7.77 10.34 -16.65
N VAL A 160 -7.54 10.52 -15.35
CA VAL A 160 -8.63 10.55 -14.36
C VAL A 160 -9.40 11.87 -14.51
N LYS A 161 -10.65 11.79 -14.97
CA LYS A 161 -11.52 12.96 -15.21
C LYS A 161 -12.30 13.37 -13.97
N ASN A 162 -12.79 12.38 -13.23
CA ASN A 162 -13.57 12.58 -12.02
C ASN A 162 -13.15 11.53 -10.99
N SER A 163 -12.97 11.96 -9.73
CA SER A 163 -12.77 11.07 -8.61
C SER A 163 -13.50 11.61 -7.38
N ARG A 164 -14.62 10.99 -7.02
CA ARG A 164 -15.17 11.12 -5.67
C ARG A 164 -14.66 9.93 -4.86
N ILE A 165 -13.88 10.18 -3.82
CA ILE A 165 -13.38 9.12 -2.94
C ILE A 165 -14.09 9.25 -1.60
N ASP A 166 -14.86 8.22 -1.26
CA ASP A 166 -15.62 8.13 -0.01
C ASP A 166 -14.82 7.36 1.07
N GLU A 167 -14.00 6.38 0.67
CA GLU A 167 -13.07 5.68 1.56
C GLU A 167 -11.77 5.36 0.81
N TYR A 168 -10.62 5.48 1.48
CA TYR A 168 -9.34 5.07 0.91
C TYR A 168 -8.37 4.55 1.97
N SER A 169 -7.78 3.38 1.68
CA SER A 169 -6.60 2.85 2.37
C SER A 169 -5.57 2.32 1.39
N TRP A 170 -4.28 2.57 1.67
CA TRP A 170 -3.14 2.08 0.89
C TRP A 170 -2.01 1.60 1.81
N GLY A 171 -1.80 0.29 1.81
CA GLY A 171 -0.89 -0.38 2.73
C GLY A 171 -1.18 0.00 4.18
N TYR A 172 -0.14 0.33 4.94
CA TYR A 172 -0.26 0.91 6.29
C TYR A 172 -0.03 2.42 6.30
N ILE A 173 0.24 3.03 5.14
CA ILE A 173 0.84 4.37 5.06
C ILE A 173 -0.23 5.44 4.93
N TYR A 174 -1.27 5.18 4.15
CA TYR A 174 -2.33 6.16 3.90
C TYR A 174 -3.67 5.54 4.24
N ASN A 175 -4.26 5.98 5.34
CA ASN A 175 -5.62 5.65 5.74
C ASN A 175 -6.38 6.94 5.93
N MET A 176 -7.49 7.08 5.22
CA MET A 176 -8.40 8.20 5.39
C MET A 176 -8.89 8.26 6.84
N GLN A 177 -8.83 9.45 7.45
CA GLN A 177 -9.30 9.64 8.82
C GLN A 177 -10.84 9.77 8.84
N PRO A 178 -11.52 9.31 9.91
CA PRO A 178 -12.97 9.48 10.02
C PRO A 178 -13.37 10.96 9.90
N GLY A 179 -14.25 11.27 8.94
CA GLY A 179 -14.72 12.64 8.68
C GLY A 179 -13.79 13.50 7.81
N GLU A 180 -12.69 12.94 7.31
CA GLU A 180 -11.90 13.58 6.26
C GLU A 180 -12.72 13.68 4.97
N VAL A 181 -12.52 14.75 4.20
CA VAL A 181 -13.13 14.91 2.88
C VAL A 181 -11.98 15.06 1.89
N ILE A 182 -11.90 14.14 0.92
CA ILE A 182 -10.89 14.18 -0.12
C ILE A 182 -11.42 15.07 -1.24
N GLU A 183 -10.78 16.22 -1.43
CA GLU A 183 -11.06 17.09 -2.57
C GLU A 183 -10.76 16.36 -3.89
N ASP A 184 -11.54 16.62 -4.94
CA ASP A 184 -11.42 15.92 -6.24
C ASP A 184 -9.99 15.97 -6.81
N ALA A 185 -9.28 17.09 -6.69
CA ALA A 185 -7.90 17.19 -7.16
C ALA A 185 -6.93 16.26 -6.41
N SER A 186 -7.16 16.04 -5.11
CA SER A 186 -6.40 15.08 -4.31
C SER A 186 -6.81 13.65 -4.63
N GLY A 187 -8.11 13.42 -4.85
CA GLY A 187 -8.63 12.12 -5.28
C GLY A 187 -8.02 11.65 -6.60
N ARG A 188 -7.88 12.56 -7.58
CA ARG A 188 -7.27 12.25 -8.86
C ARG A 188 -5.83 11.81 -8.71
N LYS A 189 -5.04 12.55 -7.92
CA LYS A 189 -3.65 12.19 -7.63
C LYS A 189 -3.52 10.84 -6.92
N ILE A 190 -4.45 10.51 -6.03
CA ILE A 190 -4.49 9.19 -5.40
C ILE A 190 -4.68 8.13 -6.47
N VAL A 191 -5.73 8.21 -7.28
CA VAL A 191 -6.03 7.23 -8.33
C VAL A 191 -4.90 7.10 -9.35
N GLU A 192 -4.33 8.22 -9.81
CA GLU A 192 -3.18 8.25 -10.72
C GLU A 192 -1.99 7.49 -10.13
N ARG A 193 -1.67 7.73 -8.85
CA ARG A 193 -0.58 7.03 -8.16
C ARG A 193 -0.84 5.53 -8.02
N ILE A 194 -2.09 5.11 -7.77
CA ILE A 194 -2.45 3.68 -7.75
C ILE A 194 -2.13 3.06 -9.11
N ILE A 195 -2.59 3.68 -10.19
CA ILE A 195 -2.41 3.18 -11.56
C ILE A 195 -0.92 3.11 -11.90
N GLU A 196 -0.16 4.15 -11.60
CA GLU A 196 1.28 4.19 -11.81
C GLU A 196 1.99 3.03 -11.10
N GLN A 197 1.68 2.80 -9.81
CA GLN A 197 2.30 1.69 -9.07
C GLN A 197 1.89 0.31 -9.60
N LEU A 198 0.65 0.14 -10.04
CA LEU A 198 0.20 -1.10 -10.67
C LEU A 198 0.96 -1.37 -11.98
N VAL A 199 1.27 -0.33 -12.76
CA VAL A 199 2.07 -0.43 -13.99
C VAL A 199 3.55 -0.69 -13.66
N GLU A 200 4.15 0.07 -12.74
CA GLU A 200 5.55 -0.10 -12.32
C GLU A 200 5.83 -1.51 -11.79
N LEU A 201 4.87 -2.10 -11.08
CA LEU A 201 4.96 -3.44 -10.52
C LEU A 201 4.44 -4.52 -11.48
N GLY A 202 4.09 -4.17 -12.71
CA GLY A 202 3.74 -5.11 -13.78
C GLY A 202 2.40 -5.83 -13.59
N PHE A 203 1.51 -5.30 -12.75
CA PHE A 203 0.17 -5.86 -12.52
C PHE A 203 -0.87 -5.35 -13.50
N LEU A 204 -0.63 -4.18 -14.11
CA LEU A 204 -1.49 -3.60 -15.15
C LEU A 204 -0.64 -3.36 -16.42
N PRO A 205 -1.11 -3.73 -17.62
CA PRO A 205 -0.47 -3.25 -18.85
C PRO A 205 -0.52 -1.72 -18.91
N SER A 206 0.50 -1.10 -19.51
CA SER A 206 0.50 0.34 -19.75
C SER A 206 -0.64 0.71 -20.70
N GLY A 207 -1.69 1.38 -20.23
CA GLY A 207 -2.73 1.94 -21.11
C GLY A 207 -4.16 1.57 -20.74
N LEU A 208 -4.62 1.92 -19.53
CA LEU A 208 -6.06 2.00 -19.29
C LEU A 208 -6.61 3.24 -20.03
N LYS A 209 -7.45 3.05 -21.05
CA LYS A 209 -8.01 4.15 -21.84
C LYS A 209 -9.26 4.73 -21.20
N THR A 210 -10.18 3.87 -20.82
CA THR A 210 -11.47 4.24 -20.25
C THR A 210 -11.79 3.35 -19.06
N LEU A 211 -12.25 3.95 -17.96
CA LEU A 211 -12.90 3.24 -16.85
C LEU A 211 -14.13 4.07 -16.49
N ARG A 212 -15.31 3.47 -16.60
CA ARG A 212 -16.56 4.13 -16.22
C ARG A 212 -17.41 3.16 -15.40
N HIS A 213 -18.04 3.70 -14.37
CA HIS A 213 -19.08 3.02 -13.63
C HIS A 213 -20.39 3.78 -13.81
N ASP A 214 -21.43 3.07 -14.20
CA ASP A 214 -22.78 3.57 -14.30
C ASP A 214 -23.77 2.49 -13.80
N PRO A 215 -25.07 2.79 -13.68
CA PRO A 215 -26.05 1.81 -13.24
C PRO A 215 -26.17 0.56 -14.14
N GLN A 216 -25.65 0.59 -15.37
CA GLN A 216 -25.62 -0.55 -16.28
C GLN A 216 -24.38 -1.44 -16.05
N GLY A 217 -23.36 -0.93 -15.36
CA GLY A 217 -22.22 -1.70 -14.89
C GLY A 217 -20.90 -0.96 -15.01
N ILE A 218 -19.83 -1.73 -14.93
CA ILE A 218 -18.45 -1.25 -15.04
C ILE A 218 -17.98 -1.52 -16.46
N THR A 219 -17.58 -0.44 -17.13
CA THR A 219 -17.02 -0.47 -18.49
C THR A 219 -15.54 -0.15 -18.43
N VAL A 220 -14.71 -1.04 -18.96
CA VAL A 220 -13.26 -0.88 -19.07
C VAL A 220 -12.87 -0.89 -20.54
N GLU A 221 -12.04 0.07 -20.94
CA GLU A 221 -11.38 0.10 -22.24
C GLU A 221 -9.86 0.12 -22.09
N LEU A 222 -9.16 -0.77 -22.79
CA LEU A 222 -7.69 -0.83 -22.83
C LEU A 222 -7.16 -0.16 -24.12
N GLN A 223 -5.92 0.34 -24.11
CA GLN A 223 -5.23 0.87 -25.30
C GLN A 223 -4.55 -0.22 -26.11
#